data_AF-A0A6L4YPH3-F1
#
_entry.id   AF-A0A6L4YPH3-F1
#
_cell.length_a   1.000
_cell.length_b   1.000
_cell.length_c   1.000
_cell.angle_alpha   90.00
_cell.angle_beta   90.00
_cell.angle_gamma   90.00
#
_symmetry.space_group_name_H-M   'P 1'
#
loop_
_entity.id
_entity.type
_entity.pdbx_description
1 polymer ?
#
loop_
_entity_poly.entity_id
_entity_poly.type
_entity_poly.pdbx_seq_one_letter_code
_entity_poly.pdbx_strand_id
1 'polypeptide(L)'
;MNNDSKYILSGYEKFLKNRHEKSPKDPKPYIAHKDLIQAVNLAICLNRPLLLEGEAGCGKTLLAYDVAYKLGLPLYSWHVRSTSKAQDGLYKYDSILRLHDVQVAKLLPSNDPKPAIRDPQDPKCYRKL
;
A
#
# COMPACT_ATOMS: atom_id res chain seq x y z
N MET A 1 24.37 28.24 -3.43
CA MET A 1 23.65 27.77 -2.22
C MET A 1 22.43 27.02 -2.70
N ASN A 2 22.50 25.68 -2.72
CA ASN A 2 21.51 24.83 -3.40
C ASN A 2 20.20 24.76 -2.61
N ASN A 3 19.10 25.03 -3.32
CA ASN A 3 17.73 25.04 -2.79
C ASN A 3 17.18 23.62 -2.48
N ASP A 4 18.00 22.58 -2.69
CA ASP A 4 17.59 21.17 -2.68
C ASP A 4 17.45 20.57 -1.29
N SER A 5 18.04 21.19 -0.26
CA SER A 5 18.03 20.67 1.12
C SER A 5 16.65 20.71 1.80
N LYS A 6 15.66 21.36 1.18
CA LYS A 6 14.32 21.57 1.76
C LYS A 6 13.34 20.44 1.39
N TYR A 7 13.67 19.64 0.37
CA TYR A 7 12.81 18.59 -0.14
C TYR A 7 13.32 17.21 0.30
N ILE A 8 12.38 16.31 0.60
CA ILE A 8 12.68 14.90 0.88
C ILE A 8 13.17 14.24 -0.41
N LEU A 9 14.32 13.56 -0.34
CA LEU A 9 14.98 12.79 -1.41
C LEU A 9 15.30 13.60 -2.68
N SER A 10 16.54 14.09 -2.82
CA SER A 10 17.03 14.66 -4.08
C SER A 10 17.16 13.57 -5.17
N GLY A 11 16.80 13.87 -6.41
CA GLY A 11 16.95 12.95 -7.55
C GLY A 11 15.86 11.87 -7.69
N TYR A 12 14.67 12.09 -7.11
CA TYR A 12 13.58 11.13 -7.14
C TYR A 12 12.98 10.88 -8.55
N GLU A 13 13.31 11.72 -9.53
CA GLU A 13 12.90 11.61 -10.93
C GLU A 13 13.22 10.26 -11.60
N LYS A 14 14.20 9.53 -11.07
CA LYS A 14 14.52 8.19 -11.57
C LYS A 14 13.44 7.16 -11.19
N PHE A 15 12.86 7.28 -10.00
CA PHE A 15 11.82 6.35 -9.49
C PHE A 15 10.47 6.59 -10.15
N LEU A 16 10.25 7.80 -10.66
CA LEU A 16 9.07 8.19 -11.43
C LEU A 16 8.85 7.38 -12.72
N LYS A 17 9.90 6.75 -13.27
CA LYS A 17 9.81 5.95 -14.50
C LYS A 17 9.20 4.55 -14.26
N ASN A 18 9.42 3.96 -13.09
CA ASN A 18 9.00 2.59 -12.75
C ASN A 18 8.07 2.59 -11.53
N ARG A 19 6.95 3.34 -11.58
CA ARG A 19 6.05 3.46 -10.43
C ARG A 19 5.12 2.26 -10.28
N HIS A 20 4.81 1.95 -9.02
CA HIS A 20 3.80 0.98 -8.67
C HIS A 20 2.37 1.51 -8.96
N GLU A 21 1.45 0.64 -9.37
CA GLU A 21 0.06 0.99 -9.69
C GLU A 21 -0.68 1.68 -8.53
N LYS A 22 -0.49 1.16 -7.31
CA LYS A 22 -1.04 1.73 -6.06
C LYS A 22 -0.26 2.92 -5.49
N SER A 23 0.66 3.51 -6.24
CA SER A 23 1.34 4.75 -5.85
C SER A 23 0.37 5.93 -5.94
N PRO A 24 0.48 6.94 -5.05
CA PRO A 24 -0.20 8.21 -5.26
C PRO A 24 0.16 8.80 -6.63
N LYS A 25 -0.82 9.33 -7.35
CA LYS A 25 -0.64 9.97 -8.67
C LYS A 25 -0.43 11.47 -8.57
N ASP A 26 -1.01 12.09 -7.54
CA ASP A 26 -0.92 13.53 -7.33
C ASP A 26 0.28 13.87 -6.44
N PRO A 27 1.20 14.72 -6.89
CA PRO A 27 2.28 15.22 -6.06
C PRO A 27 1.71 16.09 -4.93
N LYS A 28 2.02 15.73 -3.69
CA LYS A 28 1.71 16.54 -2.51
C LYS A 28 3.03 16.99 -1.86
N PRO A 29 3.66 18.06 -2.36
CA PRO A 29 4.99 18.45 -1.93
C PRO A 29 4.99 18.76 -0.43
N TYR A 30 5.87 18.08 0.31
CA TYR A 30 6.07 18.32 1.74
C TYR A 30 7.40 19.02 1.98
N ILE A 31 7.35 20.11 2.74
CA ILE A 31 8.52 20.88 3.15
C ILE A 31 8.86 20.43 4.57
N ALA A 32 9.99 19.74 4.72
CA ALA A 32 10.45 19.21 6.00
C ALA A 32 11.71 19.94 6.50
N HIS A 33 11.91 19.93 7.83
CA HIS A 33 13.19 20.31 8.42
C HIS A 33 14.26 19.28 8.05
N LYS A 34 15.54 19.70 8.06
CA LYS A 34 16.66 18.84 7.62
C LYS A 34 16.75 17.53 8.43
N ASP A 35 16.49 17.59 9.73
CA ASP A 35 16.59 16.44 10.63
C ASP A 35 15.53 15.38 10.30
N LEU A 36 14.32 15.82 9.95
CA LEU A 36 13.24 14.93 9.52
C LEU A 36 13.56 14.26 8.17
N ILE A 37 14.15 15.01 7.24
CA ILE A 37 14.62 14.46 5.96
C ILE A 37 15.70 13.38 6.21
N GLN A 38 16.65 13.66 7.10
CA GLN A 38 17.69 12.69 7.45
C GLN A 38 17.12 11.43 8.11
N ALA A 39 16.17 11.57 9.04
CA ALA A 39 15.51 10.44 9.68
C ALA A 39 14.79 9.54 8.66
N VAL A 40 14.05 10.14 7.72
CA VAL A 40 13.37 9.40 6.64
C VAL A 40 14.37 8.66 5.74
N ASN A 41 15.44 9.34 5.32
CA ASN A 41 16.47 8.73 4.48
C ASN A 41 17.18 7.57 5.20
N LEU A 42 17.49 7.75 6.49
CA LEU A 42 18.12 6.72 7.32
C LEU A 42 17.20 5.48 7.45
N ALA A 43 15.91 5.69 7.72
CA ALA A 43 14.94 4.60 7.83
C ALA A 43 14.85 3.77 6.54
N ILE A 44 14.87 4.45 5.38
CA ILE A 44 14.91 3.80 4.06
C ILE A 44 16.21 3.02 3.88
N CYS A 45 17.37 3.63 4.14
CA CYS A 45 18.67 2.97 3.99
C CYS A 45 18.83 1.75 4.90
N LEU A 46 18.31 1.81 6.12
CA LEU A 46 18.37 0.73 7.11
C LEU A 46 17.28 -0.33 6.92
N ASN A 47 16.31 -0.10 6.03
CA ASN A 47 15.09 -0.90 5.92
C ASN A 47 14.38 -1.08 7.28
N ARG A 48 14.34 -0.01 8.08
CA ARG A 48 13.71 0.01 9.40
C ARG A 48 12.45 0.88 9.36
N PRO A 49 11.38 0.47 10.06
CA PRO A 49 10.18 1.30 10.16
C PRO A 49 10.46 2.60 10.93
N LEU A 50 9.83 3.69 10.50
CA LEU A 50 9.92 5.01 11.15
C LEU A 50 8.56 5.36 11.77
N LEU A 51 8.53 5.58 13.08
CA LEU A 51 7.36 6.10 13.79
C LEU A 51 7.45 7.62 13.87
N LEU A 52 6.36 8.31 13.50
CA LEU A 52 6.29 9.77 13.48
C LEU A 52 5.28 10.26 14.53
N GLU A 53 5.76 11.03 15.50
CA GLU A 53 4.94 11.60 16.57
C GLU A 53 4.76 13.11 16.43
N GLY A 54 3.75 13.67 17.11
CA GLY A 54 3.50 15.11 17.23
C GLY A 54 2.03 15.50 17.02
N GLU A 55 1.76 16.80 17.01
CA GLU A 55 0.40 17.32 17.06
C GLU A 55 -0.44 16.99 15.81
N ALA A 56 -1.76 16.99 15.99
CA ALA A 56 -2.70 16.88 14.89
C ALA A 56 -2.50 18.08 13.94
N GLY A 57 -2.45 17.83 12.63
CA GLY A 57 -2.26 18.88 11.63
C GLY A 57 -0.81 19.18 11.25
N CYS A 58 0.21 18.58 11.89
CA CYS A 58 1.62 18.73 11.48
C CYS A 58 1.99 18.07 10.13
N GLY A 59 1.00 17.56 9.39
CA GLY A 59 1.23 16.98 8.06
C GLY A 59 1.95 15.64 8.05
N LYS A 60 1.86 14.82 9.11
CA LYS A 60 2.43 13.46 9.16
C LYS A 60 1.93 12.58 8.02
N THR A 61 0.62 12.65 7.77
CA THR A 61 -0.02 11.97 6.64
C THR A 61 0.53 12.52 5.33
N LEU A 62 0.65 13.84 5.21
CA LEU A 62 1.15 14.50 4.00
C LEU A 62 2.58 14.06 3.65
N LEU A 63 3.45 13.94 4.67
CA LEU A 63 4.80 13.42 4.54
C LEU A 63 4.81 12.00 3.96
N ALA A 64 3.95 11.10 4.44
CA ALA A 64 3.84 9.74 3.91
C ALA A 64 3.41 9.73 2.43
N TYR A 65 2.48 10.61 2.03
CA TYR A 65 2.07 10.77 0.63
C TYR A 65 3.22 11.27 -0.26
N ASP A 66 3.95 12.30 0.18
CA ASP A 66 5.08 12.86 -0.58
C ASP A 66 6.19 11.81 -0.78
N VAL A 67 6.54 11.06 0.28
CA VAL A 67 7.54 10.00 0.22
C VAL A 67 7.12 8.89 -0.74
N ALA A 68 5.88 8.40 -0.64
CA ALA A 68 5.37 7.35 -1.52
C ALA A 68 5.35 7.80 -2.99
N TYR A 69 4.91 9.04 -3.25
CA TYR A 69 4.90 9.61 -4.60
C TYR A 69 6.30 9.68 -5.22
N LYS A 70 7.27 10.21 -4.45
CA LYS A 70 8.65 10.41 -4.91
C LYS A 70 9.36 9.09 -5.16
N LEU A 71 9.13 8.09 -4.32
CA LEU A 71 9.71 6.76 -4.47
C LEU A 71 8.93 5.86 -5.45
N GLY A 72 7.75 6.28 -5.92
CA GLY A 72 6.89 5.47 -6.76
C GLY A 72 6.37 4.20 -6.06
N LEU A 73 6.31 4.22 -4.73
CA LEU A 73 5.96 3.07 -3.90
C LEU A 73 4.44 3.03 -3.62
N PRO A 74 3.87 1.83 -3.38
CA PRO A 74 2.49 1.72 -2.94
C PRO A 74 2.30 2.40 -1.58
N LEU A 75 1.22 3.17 -1.43
CA LEU A 75 0.81 3.74 -0.15
C LEU A 75 -0.36 2.94 0.42
N TYR A 76 -0.15 2.36 1.61
CA TYR A 76 -1.20 1.65 2.35
C TYR A 76 -1.61 2.47 3.57
N SER A 77 -2.88 2.86 3.65
CA SER A 77 -3.44 3.54 4.81
C SER A 77 -4.25 2.56 5.66
N TRP A 78 -3.89 2.41 6.93
CA TRP A 78 -4.67 1.65 7.89
C TRP A 78 -4.97 2.51 9.12
N HIS A 79 -6.25 2.72 9.40
CA HIS A 79 -6.71 3.48 10.55
C HIS A 79 -6.97 2.53 11.73
N VAL A 80 -6.16 2.62 12.77
CA VAL A 80 -6.27 1.81 13.98
C VAL A 80 -7.00 2.62 15.07
N ARG A 81 -7.99 2.00 15.73
CA ARG A 81 -8.75 2.54 16.86
C ARG A 81 -8.61 1.60 18.06
N SER A 82 -9.06 2.01 19.24
CA SER A 82 -9.09 1.14 20.44
C SER A 82 -9.94 -0.12 20.27
N THR A 83 -10.91 -0.08 19.34
CA THR A 83 -11.77 -1.22 19.01
C THR A 83 -11.22 -2.10 17.90
N SER A 84 -10.11 -1.71 17.25
CA SER A 84 -9.50 -2.48 16.17
C SER A 84 -8.80 -3.72 16.74
N LYS A 85 -9.06 -4.88 16.15
CA LYS A 85 -8.43 -6.15 16.54
C LYS A 85 -7.33 -6.51 15.55
N ALA A 86 -6.33 -7.28 16.02
CA ALA A 86 -5.27 -7.78 15.15
C ALA A 86 -5.81 -8.60 13.96
N GLN A 87 -6.93 -9.32 14.16
CA GLN A 87 -7.60 -10.08 13.12
C GLN A 87 -8.14 -9.21 11.98
N ASP A 88 -8.43 -7.93 12.24
CA ASP A 88 -8.91 -7.00 11.21
C ASP A 88 -7.80 -6.58 10.23
N GLY A 89 -6.52 -6.77 10.61
CA GLY A 89 -5.37 -6.57 9.73
C GLY A 89 -4.97 -7.81 8.93
N LEU A 90 -5.63 -8.95 9.15
CA LEU A 90 -5.40 -10.19 8.41
C LEU A 90 -6.37 -10.31 7.24
N TYR A 91 -5.91 -10.88 6.13
CA TYR A 91 -6.81 -11.21 5.03
C TYR A 91 -7.83 -12.26 5.48
N LYS A 92 -9.09 -12.10 5.05
CA LYS A 92 -10.13 -13.10 5.27
C LYS A 92 -10.20 -14.02 4.07
N TYR A 93 -10.29 -15.31 4.34
CA TYR A 93 -10.44 -16.33 3.32
C TYR A 93 -11.88 -16.83 3.28
N ASP A 94 -12.54 -16.67 2.13
CA ASP A 94 -13.92 -17.11 1.93
C ASP A 94 -13.97 -18.57 1.46
N SER A 95 -13.93 -19.50 2.41
CA SER A 95 -13.98 -20.94 2.13
C SER A 95 -15.33 -21.38 1.56
N ILE A 96 -16.42 -20.69 1.91
CA ILE A 96 -17.78 -20.99 1.45
C ILE A 96 -17.92 -20.66 -0.04
N LEU A 97 -17.45 -19.47 -0.46
CA LEU A 97 -17.45 -19.07 -1.86
C LEU A 97 -16.61 -20.02 -2.72
N ARG A 98 -15.46 -20.48 -2.22
CA ARG A 98 -14.66 -21.49 -2.91
C ARG A 98 -15.40 -22.81 -3.05
N LEU A 99 -16.04 -23.29 -1.98
CA LEU A 99 -16.80 -24.54 -2.01
C LEU A 99 -17.94 -24.47 -3.02
N HIS A 100 -18.67 -23.36 -3.03
CA HIS A 100 -19.72 -23.08 -4.01
C HIS A 100 -19.19 -23.17 -5.44
N ASP A 101 -18.08 -22.50 -5.75
CA ASP A 101 -17.50 -22.51 -7.10
C ASP A 101 -17.05 -23.92 -7.54
N VAL A 102 -16.52 -24.74 -6.60
CA VAL A 102 -16.18 -26.15 -6.87
C VAL A 102 -17.43 -26.99 -7.17
N GLN A 103 -18.54 -26.75 -6.46
CA GLN A 103 -19.78 -27.49 -6.67
C GLN A 103 -20.44 -27.10 -8.00
N VAL A 104 -20.51 -25.81 -8.30
CA VAL A 104 -21.03 -25.30 -9.58
C VAL A 104 -20.21 -25.83 -10.75
N ALA A 105 -18.88 -25.84 -10.66
CA ALA A 105 -18.01 -26.37 -11.71
C ALA A 105 -18.22 -27.86 -12.01
N LYS A 106 -18.71 -28.66 -11.04
CA LYS A 106 -19.05 -30.08 -11.26
C LYS A 106 -20.39 -30.29 -11.95
N LEU A 107 -21.33 -29.36 -11.77
CA LEU A 107 -22.70 -29.47 -12.26
C LEU A 107 -22.87 -28.96 -13.69
N LEU A 108 -21.98 -28.05 -14.13
CA LEU A 108 -22.03 -27.49 -15.47
C LEU A 108 -21.57 -28.53 -16.51
N PRO A 109 -22.35 -28.74 -17.59
CA PRO A 109 -21.93 -29.58 -18.69
C PRO A 109 -20.69 -28.97 -19.38
N SER A 110 -19.82 -29.82 -19.94
CA SER A 110 -18.52 -29.43 -20.50
C SER A 110 -18.58 -28.42 -21.66
N ASN A 111 -19.76 -28.11 -22.19
CA ASN A 111 -19.99 -27.18 -23.29
C ASN A 111 -20.39 -25.76 -22.87
N ASP A 112 -20.79 -25.54 -21.61
CA ASP A 112 -21.13 -24.19 -21.15
C ASP A 112 -19.85 -23.44 -20.72
N PRO A 113 -19.70 -22.14 -21.07
CA PRO A 113 -18.60 -21.35 -20.56
C PRO A 113 -18.67 -21.33 -19.03
N LYS A 114 -17.63 -21.84 -18.36
CA LYS A 114 -17.52 -21.80 -16.89
C LYS A 114 -17.81 -20.37 -16.41
N PRO A 115 -18.80 -20.15 -15.53
CA PRO A 115 -19.15 -18.83 -15.02
C PRO A 115 -18.15 -18.29 -14.00
N ALA A 116 -17.00 -18.95 -13.80
CA ALA A 116 -16.06 -18.62 -12.75
C ALA A 116 -14.92 -17.74 -13.30
N ILE A 117 -15.00 -16.45 -13.01
CA ILE A 117 -13.87 -15.50 -13.08
C ILE A 117 -12.72 -15.92 -12.12
N ARG A 118 -12.96 -16.92 -11.25
CA ARG A 118 -12.10 -17.31 -10.13
C ARG A 118 -11.67 -18.77 -10.28
N ASP A 119 -10.38 -19.04 -10.07
CA ASP A 119 -9.86 -20.41 -10.04
C ASP A 119 -9.97 -20.99 -8.62
N PRO A 120 -10.74 -22.08 -8.39
CA PRO A 120 -10.83 -22.75 -7.10
C PRO A 120 -9.52 -23.33 -6.56
N GLN A 121 -8.50 -23.50 -7.42
CA GLN A 121 -7.18 -23.98 -7.02
C GLN A 121 -6.28 -22.87 -6.48
N ASP A 122 -6.47 -21.61 -6.90
CA ASP A 122 -5.72 -20.47 -6.37
C ASP A 122 -6.41 -19.88 -5.13
N PRO A 123 -5.80 -19.97 -3.93
CA PRO A 123 -6.37 -19.37 -2.72
C PRO A 123 -6.48 -17.85 -2.79
N LYS A 124 -5.72 -17.17 -3.67
CA LYS A 124 -5.76 -15.71 -3.83
C LYS A 124 -7.11 -15.23 -4.36
N CYS A 125 -7.79 -16.03 -5.19
CA CYS A 125 -9.09 -15.70 -5.76
C CYS A 125 -10.20 -15.53 -4.71
N TYR A 126 -9.97 -16.00 -3.48
CA TYR A 126 -10.94 -15.99 -2.38
C TYR A 126 -10.46 -15.16 -1.18
N ARG A 127 -9.41 -14.35 -1.36
CA ARG A 127 -8.96 -13.41 -0.32
C ARG A 127 -9.80 -12.13 -0.39
N LYS A 128 -10.37 -11.76 0.75
CA LYS A 128 -10.96 -10.45 0.98
C LYS A 128 -9.99 -9.65 1.85
N LEU A 129 -9.56 -8.49 1.34
CA LEU A 129 -8.80 -7.48 2.08
C LEU A 129 -9.74 -6.64 2.94
#